data_AF-A0A941NYQ8-F1
#
_entry.id   AF-A0A941NYQ8-F1
#
_cell.length_a   1.000
_cell.length_b   1.000
_cell.length_c   1.000
_cell.angle_alpha   90.00
_cell.angle_beta   90.00
_cell.angle_gamma   90.00
#
_symmetry.space_group_name_H-M   'P 1'
#
loop_
_entity.id
_entity.type
_entity.pdbx_description
1 polymer ?
#
loop_
_entity_poly.entity_id
_entity_poly.type
_entity_poly.pdbx_seq_one_letter_code
_entity_poly.pdbx_strand_id
1 'polypeptide(L)'
;MTIFRHLFGRVYILENEVAKRVKIGMTINRVEERLEDVNNMWLGIKGTCQICGGRRLVNHKGFIPYHVVSGIRCPGSNSLPFEKDSSLAISYLIELKNNHDVLRGSSQNSNSRRINGLKERIRRFQALDKLLGVWKVNTVYHTNSAEDVELRSHEVLSNYLDKDVPFGEVFICSVAEAMNAVELVLDQLDLLQMAKKEVLSG
;
A
#
# COMPACT_ATOMS: atom_id res chain seq x y z
N MET A 1 4.17 21.70 14.18
CA MET A 1 4.64 22.16 12.85
C MET A 1 5.56 21.09 12.30
N THR A 2 5.07 20.29 11.35
CA THR A 2 5.89 19.28 10.67
C THR A 2 6.74 20.03 9.65
N ILE A 3 8.07 19.99 9.82
CA ILE A 3 9.01 20.58 8.86
C ILE A 3 9.17 19.55 7.74
N PHE A 4 8.48 19.78 6.63
CA PHE A 4 8.64 18.97 5.44
C PHE A 4 9.97 19.35 4.76
N ARG A 5 10.73 18.33 4.35
CA ARG A 5 11.97 18.55 3.61
C ARG A 5 11.55 18.81 2.16
N HIS A 6 11.90 19.97 1.60
CA HIS A 6 11.77 20.24 0.17
C HIS A 6 12.61 19.23 -0.63
N LEU A 7 12.01 18.10 -0.96
CA LEU A 7 12.61 17.05 -1.74
C LEU A 7 12.27 17.28 -3.20
N PHE A 8 13.28 17.70 -3.96
CA PHE A 8 13.20 17.67 -5.41
C PHE A 8 12.99 16.24 -5.87
N GLY A 9 11.87 16.01 -6.53
CA GLY A 9 11.41 14.68 -6.88
C GLY A 9 10.27 14.71 -7.89
N ARG A 10 9.60 13.57 -7.97
CA ARG A 10 8.51 13.30 -8.90
C ARG A 10 7.28 12.92 -8.11
N VAL A 11 6.15 13.54 -8.41
CA VAL A 11 4.82 13.05 -8.03
C VAL A 11 4.25 12.36 -9.25
N TYR A 12 3.87 11.11 -9.12
CA TYR A 12 3.36 10.30 -10.22
C TYR A 12 1.94 9.84 -9.95
N ILE A 13 1.20 9.67 -11.04
CA ILE A 13 -0.13 9.09 -11.07
C ILE A 13 -0.01 7.75 -11.81
N LEU A 14 -0.32 6.66 -11.09
CA LEU A 14 -0.49 5.35 -11.67
C LEU A 14 -1.97 5.06 -11.86
N GLU A 15 -2.29 4.42 -12.97
CA GLU A 15 -3.66 4.04 -13.32
C GLU A 15 -3.76 2.53 -13.54
N ASN A 16 -4.84 1.95 -13.03
CA ASN A 16 -5.31 0.64 -13.47
C ASN A 16 -6.72 0.82 -14.03
N GLU A 17 -6.81 0.95 -15.35
CA GLU A 17 -8.06 1.21 -16.09
C GLU A 17 -9.11 0.12 -15.86
N VAL A 18 -8.68 -1.16 -15.86
CA VAL A 18 -9.58 -2.31 -15.70
C VAL A 18 -10.16 -2.35 -14.29
N ALA A 19 -9.33 -2.08 -13.30
CA ALA A 19 -9.73 -2.03 -11.90
C ALA A 19 -10.39 -0.71 -11.51
N LYS A 20 -10.40 0.29 -12.42
CA LYS A 20 -10.90 1.66 -12.20
C LYS A 20 -10.33 2.31 -10.94
N ARG A 21 -9.00 2.24 -10.81
CA ARG A 21 -8.28 2.69 -9.63
C ARG A 21 -7.08 3.54 -10.03
N VAL A 22 -6.79 4.51 -9.18
CA VAL A 22 -5.66 5.42 -9.34
C VAL A 22 -4.81 5.40 -8.08
N LYS A 23 -3.50 5.56 -8.24
CA LYS A 23 -2.57 5.76 -7.14
C LYS A 23 -1.75 7.01 -7.40
N ILE A 24 -1.75 7.90 -6.42
CA ILE A 24 -0.76 8.98 -6.34
C ILE A 24 0.41 8.47 -5.48
N GLY A 25 1.62 8.85 -5.86
CA GLY A 25 2.80 8.56 -5.07
C GLY A 25 3.92 9.52 -5.42
N MET A 26 4.96 9.53 -4.59
CA MET A 26 6.17 10.30 -4.87
C MET A 26 7.43 9.45 -4.91
N THR A 27 8.45 9.96 -5.60
CA THR A 27 9.80 9.40 -5.54
C THR A 27 10.87 10.40 -5.96
N ILE A 28 12.06 10.29 -5.36
CA ILE A 28 13.29 10.93 -5.84
C ILE A 28 14.05 10.07 -6.87
N ASN A 29 13.65 8.80 -7.03
CA ASN A 29 14.26 7.82 -7.94
C ASN A 29 13.41 7.68 -9.22
N ARG A 30 13.51 6.53 -9.90
CA ARG A 30 12.76 6.22 -11.13
C ARG A 30 11.31 5.83 -10.81
N VAL A 31 10.37 6.35 -11.59
CA VAL A 31 8.94 6.02 -11.43
C VAL A 31 8.69 4.57 -11.84
N GLU A 32 9.41 4.06 -12.84
CA GLU A 32 9.32 2.67 -13.30
C GLU A 32 9.56 1.66 -12.17
N GLU A 33 10.52 1.91 -11.27
CA GLU A 33 10.78 1.03 -10.11
C GLU A 33 9.60 1.01 -9.13
N ARG A 34 8.91 2.16 -8.98
CA ARG A 34 7.69 2.26 -8.15
C ARG A 34 6.52 1.54 -8.80
N LEU A 35 6.37 1.69 -10.11
CA LEU A 35 5.37 0.97 -10.89
C LEU A 35 5.57 -0.55 -10.76
N GLU A 36 6.81 -1.02 -10.91
CA GLU A 36 7.15 -2.43 -10.77
C GLU A 36 6.79 -2.96 -9.38
N ASP A 37 7.13 -2.23 -8.31
CA ASP A 37 6.77 -2.64 -6.95
C ASP A 37 5.24 -2.70 -6.74
N VAL A 38 4.50 -1.72 -7.26
CA VAL A 38 3.02 -1.71 -7.21
C VAL A 38 2.44 -2.90 -7.97
N ASN A 39 2.92 -3.17 -9.18
CA ASN A 39 2.47 -4.33 -9.96
C ASN A 39 2.85 -5.66 -9.28
N ASN A 40 4.03 -5.76 -8.68
CA ASN A 40 4.43 -6.93 -7.91
C ASN A 40 3.50 -7.17 -6.71
N MET A 41 3.08 -6.12 -6.00
CA MET A 41 2.08 -6.23 -4.92
C MET A 41 0.70 -6.61 -5.48
N TRP A 42 0.25 -5.93 -6.54
CA TRP A 42 -1.07 -6.15 -7.15
C TRP A 42 -1.24 -7.56 -7.73
N LEU A 43 -0.20 -8.10 -8.36
CA LEU A 43 -0.21 -9.44 -8.95
C LEU A 43 0.14 -10.55 -7.94
N GLY A 44 0.43 -10.20 -6.68
CA GLY A 44 0.77 -11.15 -5.63
C GLY A 44 2.16 -11.78 -5.74
N ILE A 45 3.05 -11.21 -6.56
CA ILE A 45 4.48 -11.58 -6.63
C ILE A 45 5.19 -11.12 -5.35
N LYS A 46 4.83 -9.95 -4.85
CA LYS A 46 5.21 -9.43 -3.53
C LYS A 46 4.05 -9.64 -2.55
N GLY A 47 3.91 -10.90 -2.13
CA GLY A 47 2.82 -11.35 -1.26
C GLY A 47 2.93 -10.86 0.18
N THR A 48 1.79 -10.85 0.87
CA THR A 48 1.64 -10.42 2.25
C THR A 48 1.68 -11.63 3.19
N CYS A 49 2.59 -11.63 4.16
CA CYS A 49 2.67 -12.69 5.16
C CYS A 49 1.40 -12.77 6.00
N GLN A 50 0.81 -13.97 6.09
CA GLN A 50 -0.43 -14.25 6.82
C GLN A 50 -0.37 -13.87 8.31
N ILE A 51 0.82 -13.90 8.93
CA ILE A 51 1.00 -13.69 10.37
C ILE A 51 1.45 -12.28 10.71
N CYS A 52 2.53 -11.80 10.09
CA CYS A 52 3.09 -10.49 10.43
C CYS A 52 2.54 -9.35 9.57
N GLY A 53 1.93 -9.65 8.41
CA GLY A 53 1.49 -8.66 7.42
C GLY A 53 2.63 -7.99 6.66
N GLY A 54 3.88 -8.37 6.92
CA GLY A 54 5.03 -7.92 6.15
C GLY A 54 4.96 -8.46 4.73
N ARG A 55 5.26 -7.59 3.76
CA ARG A 55 5.33 -7.95 2.35
C ARG A 55 6.71 -8.48 1.97
N ARG A 56 6.72 -9.55 1.17
CA ARG A 56 7.96 -10.22 0.71
C ARG A 56 7.76 -10.69 -0.72
N LEU A 57 8.83 -10.66 -1.52
CA LEU A 57 8.85 -11.40 -2.78
C LEU A 57 8.66 -12.89 -2.47
N VAL A 58 7.66 -13.50 -3.08
CA VAL A 58 7.43 -14.94 -2.92
C VAL A 58 8.54 -15.71 -3.64
N ASN A 59 8.87 -16.89 -3.13
CA ASN A 59 9.84 -17.76 -3.79
C ASN A 59 9.26 -18.36 -5.08
N HIS A 60 10.08 -19.10 -5.83
CA HIS A 60 9.67 -19.78 -7.07
C HIS A 60 8.50 -20.76 -6.91
N LYS A 61 8.16 -21.17 -5.67
CA LYS A 61 7.01 -22.02 -5.35
C LYS A 61 5.77 -21.21 -4.92
N GLY A 62 5.84 -19.89 -4.88
CA GLY A 62 4.75 -19.00 -4.46
C GLY A 62 4.61 -18.81 -2.94
N PHE A 63 5.60 -19.23 -2.14
CA PHE A 63 5.56 -19.11 -0.68
C PHE A 63 6.32 -17.88 -0.17
N ILE A 64 5.88 -17.35 0.97
CA ILE A 64 6.62 -16.33 1.72
C ILE A 64 7.95 -16.94 2.20
N PRO A 65 9.10 -16.34 1.90
CA PRO A 65 10.39 -16.85 2.34
C PRO A 65 10.53 -16.77 3.86
N TYR A 66 11.52 -17.49 4.39
CA TYR A 66 11.89 -17.37 5.79
C TYR A 66 12.24 -15.92 6.14
N HIS A 67 11.64 -15.42 7.20
CA HIS A 67 11.91 -14.07 7.69
C HIS A 67 11.74 -13.99 9.21
N VAL A 68 12.34 -12.94 9.76
CA VAL A 68 12.39 -12.65 11.18
C VAL A 68 11.58 -11.39 11.45
N VAL A 69 10.83 -11.37 12.55
CA VAL A 69 10.10 -10.22 13.06
C VAL A 69 10.44 -10.10 14.54
N SER A 70 10.93 -8.94 14.96
CA SER A 70 11.35 -8.68 16.35
C SER A 70 12.37 -9.72 16.87
N GLY A 71 13.35 -10.10 16.04
CA GLY A 71 14.41 -11.05 16.41
C GLY A 71 14.01 -12.53 16.38
N ILE A 72 12.72 -12.85 16.19
CA ILE A 72 12.22 -14.24 16.18
C ILE A 72 11.72 -14.61 14.77
N ARG A 73 11.93 -15.87 14.39
CA ARG A 73 11.38 -16.41 13.13
C ARG A 73 9.86 -16.25 13.11
N CYS A 74 9.35 -15.65 12.04
CA CYS A 74 7.91 -15.47 11.89
C CYS A 74 7.23 -16.81 11.59
N PRO A 75 6.14 -17.19 12.31
CA PRO A 75 5.37 -18.40 12.03
C PRO A 75 4.77 -18.44 10.62
N GLY A 76 4.59 -17.29 9.97
CA GLY A 76 4.13 -17.21 8.58
C GLY A 76 5.21 -17.47 7.54
N SER A 77 6.42 -17.82 7.95
CA SER A 77 7.48 -18.24 7.02
C SER A 77 7.11 -19.53 6.30
N ASN A 78 7.59 -19.70 5.06
CA ASN A 78 7.36 -20.90 4.23
C ASN A 78 5.87 -21.27 4.10
N SER A 79 5.00 -20.26 4.11
CA SER A 79 3.55 -20.39 3.99
C SER A 79 3.06 -19.58 2.79
N LEU A 80 1.88 -19.93 2.26
CA LEU A 80 1.27 -19.14 1.19
C LEU A 80 0.97 -17.72 1.70
N PRO A 81 1.07 -16.70 0.83
CA PRO A 81 0.71 -15.34 1.17
C PRO A 81 -0.82 -15.17 1.28
N PHE A 82 -1.27 -14.09 1.92
CA PHE A 82 -2.69 -13.75 2.06
C PHE A 82 -3.43 -13.68 0.72
N GLU A 83 -2.77 -13.23 -0.34
CA GLU A 83 -3.29 -13.12 -1.70
C GLU A 83 -3.66 -14.50 -2.31
N LYS A 84 -3.23 -15.61 -1.69
CA LYS A 84 -3.47 -16.98 -2.17
C LYS A 84 -4.24 -17.85 -1.19
N ASP A 85 -4.06 -17.63 0.11
CA ASP A 85 -4.69 -18.40 1.17
C ASP A 85 -4.83 -17.54 2.45
N SER A 86 -5.84 -17.83 3.26
CA SER A 86 -6.03 -17.20 4.59
C SER A 86 -6.12 -18.20 5.74
N SER A 87 -5.96 -19.49 5.46
CA SER A 87 -6.18 -20.58 6.44
C SER A 87 -5.22 -20.51 7.61
N LEU A 88 -3.94 -20.19 7.36
CA LEU A 88 -2.95 -20.03 8.42
C LEU A 88 -3.27 -18.82 9.32
N ALA A 89 -3.68 -17.70 8.73
CA ALA A 89 -4.09 -16.52 9.48
C ALA A 89 -5.31 -16.80 10.37
N ILE A 90 -6.32 -17.50 9.84
CA ILE A 90 -7.54 -17.88 10.58
C ILE A 90 -7.17 -18.79 11.76
N SER A 91 -6.35 -19.82 11.52
CA SER A 91 -5.90 -20.75 12.56
C SER A 91 -5.12 -20.02 13.67
N TYR A 92 -4.22 -19.11 13.27
CA TYR A 92 -3.45 -18.30 14.21
C TYR A 92 -4.33 -17.33 15.01
N LEU A 93 -5.37 -16.77 14.39
CA LEU A 93 -6.33 -15.91 15.09
C LEU A 93 -7.08 -16.69 16.19
N ILE A 94 -7.46 -17.94 15.92
CA ILE A 94 -8.11 -18.80 16.92
C ILE A 94 -7.17 -19.05 18.10
N GLU A 95 -5.90 -19.38 17.84
CA GLU A 95 -4.88 -19.56 18.88
C GLU A 95 -4.71 -18.31 19.75
N LEU A 96 -4.58 -17.13 19.13
CA LEU A 96 -4.46 -15.87 19.86
C LEU A 96 -5.68 -15.60 20.74
N LYS A 97 -6.89 -15.89 20.27
CA LYS A 97 -8.14 -15.73 21.03
C LYS A 97 -8.20 -16.68 22.22
N ASN A 98 -7.91 -17.96 22.00
CA ASN A 98 -7.95 -18.98 23.06
C ASN A 98 -6.97 -18.66 24.20
N ASN A 99 -5.81 -18.08 23.86
CA ASN A 99 -4.81 -17.69 24.84
C ASN A 99 -5.05 -16.28 25.43
N HIS A 100 -6.10 -15.56 25.04
CA HIS A 100 -6.22 -14.17 25.41
C HIS A 100 -6.53 -13.95 26.89
N ASP A 101 -7.48 -14.72 27.44
CA ASP A 101 -7.99 -14.53 28.80
C ASP A 101 -7.02 -15.02 29.87
N VAL A 102 -6.05 -15.85 29.50
CA VAL A 102 -4.97 -16.31 30.38
C VAL A 102 -3.82 -15.29 30.49
N LEU A 103 -3.74 -14.33 29.57
CA LEU A 103 -2.74 -13.26 29.61
C LEU A 103 -3.19 -12.12 30.53
N ARG A 104 -2.24 -11.40 31.11
CA ARG A 104 -2.50 -10.22 31.95
C ARG A 104 -1.61 -9.04 31.56
N GLY A 105 -2.08 -7.84 31.88
CA GLY A 105 -1.31 -6.60 31.74
C GLY A 105 -0.85 -6.31 30.30
N SER A 106 0.42 -5.95 30.15
CA SER A 106 1.01 -5.55 28.86
C SER A 106 0.93 -6.65 27.79
N SER A 107 1.09 -7.91 28.19
CA SER A 107 0.98 -9.07 27.29
C SER A 107 -0.43 -9.24 26.73
N GLN A 108 -1.46 -9.05 27.58
CA GLN A 108 -2.85 -9.09 27.15
C GLN A 108 -3.14 -7.96 26.15
N ASN A 109 -2.70 -6.73 26.45
CA ASN A 109 -2.86 -5.58 25.55
C ASN A 109 -2.13 -5.75 24.21
N SER A 110 -0.95 -6.36 24.23
CA SER A 110 -0.24 -6.74 23.00
C SER A 110 -1.04 -7.76 22.19
N ASN A 111 -1.59 -8.78 22.86
CA ASN A 111 -2.42 -9.80 22.23
C ASN A 111 -3.69 -9.22 21.61
N SER A 112 -4.40 -8.31 22.29
CA SER A 112 -5.58 -7.62 21.74
C SER A 112 -5.25 -6.87 20.45
N ARG A 113 -4.12 -6.15 20.42
CA ARG A 113 -3.64 -5.46 19.22
C ARG A 113 -3.38 -6.42 18.06
N ARG A 114 -2.75 -7.57 18.35
CA ARG A 114 -2.49 -8.62 17.35
C ARG A 114 -3.78 -9.25 16.83
N ILE A 115 -4.73 -9.56 17.72
CA ILE A 115 -6.06 -10.07 17.36
C ILE A 115 -6.77 -9.08 16.44
N ASN A 116 -6.84 -7.81 16.82
CA ASN A 116 -7.56 -6.80 16.04
C ASN A 116 -6.89 -6.55 14.68
N GLY A 117 -5.56 -6.42 14.65
CA GLY A 117 -4.82 -6.27 13.39
C GLY A 117 -4.96 -7.47 12.46
N LEU A 118 -4.95 -8.70 13.01
CA LEU A 118 -5.11 -9.91 12.21
C LEU A 118 -6.54 -10.08 11.68
N LYS A 119 -7.57 -9.79 12.51
CA LYS A 119 -8.98 -9.76 12.07
C LYS A 119 -9.18 -8.81 10.89
N GLU A 120 -8.66 -7.60 10.99
CA GLU A 120 -8.81 -6.60 9.94
C GLU A 120 -8.10 -7.01 8.66
N ARG A 121 -6.91 -7.60 8.74
CA ARG A 121 -6.22 -8.14 7.56
C ARG A 121 -7.00 -9.29 6.91
N ILE A 122 -7.49 -10.24 7.70
CA ILE A 122 -8.31 -11.35 7.18
C ILE A 122 -9.53 -10.79 6.44
N ARG A 123 -10.25 -9.84 7.06
CA ARG A 123 -11.41 -9.18 6.44
C ARG A 123 -11.04 -8.56 5.08
N ARG A 124 -9.97 -7.75 5.02
CA ARG A 124 -9.53 -7.09 3.78
C ARG A 124 -9.22 -8.08 2.67
N PHE A 125 -8.43 -9.11 2.95
CA PHE A 125 -8.03 -10.08 1.93
C PHE A 125 -9.17 -11.01 1.50
N GLN A 126 -10.16 -11.26 2.36
CA GLN A 126 -11.37 -11.99 1.97
C GLN A 126 -12.34 -11.15 1.15
N ALA A 127 -12.38 -9.84 1.40
CA ALA A 127 -13.21 -8.89 0.63
C ALA A 127 -12.59 -8.50 -0.71
N LEU A 128 -11.30 -8.81 -0.92
CA LEU A 128 -10.60 -8.48 -2.14
C LEU A 128 -11.12 -9.37 -3.29
N ASP A 129 -12.05 -8.82 -4.07
CA ASP A 129 -12.38 -9.38 -5.38
C ASP A 129 -11.11 -9.53 -6.22
N LYS A 130 -11.14 -10.45 -7.19
CA LYS A 130 -9.99 -10.70 -8.10
C LYS A 130 -9.44 -9.37 -8.58
N LEU A 131 -8.19 -9.08 -8.19
CA LEU A 131 -7.46 -7.92 -8.67
C LEU A 131 -7.28 -8.05 -10.18
N LEU A 132 -7.92 -7.17 -10.96
CA LEU A 132 -7.89 -7.18 -12.42
C LEU A 132 -6.92 -6.15 -12.97
N GLY A 133 -6.46 -6.38 -14.21
CA GLY A 133 -5.59 -5.45 -14.92
C GLY A 133 -4.19 -5.32 -14.33
N VAL A 134 -3.45 -4.37 -14.89
CA VAL A 134 -2.10 -3.99 -14.47
C VAL A 134 -2.06 -2.48 -14.30
N TRP A 135 -1.22 -2.02 -13.40
CA TRP A 135 -0.95 -0.61 -13.24
C TRP A 135 -0.03 -0.13 -14.37
N LYS A 136 -0.22 1.12 -14.78
CA LYS A 136 0.65 1.85 -15.71
C LYS A 136 0.92 3.24 -15.16
N VAL A 137 2.03 3.86 -15.57
CA VAL A 137 2.23 5.30 -15.30
C VAL A 137 1.37 6.08 -16.28
N ASN A 138 0.61 7.04 -15.77
CA ASN A 138 -0.19 7.95 -16.59
C ASN A 138 0.49 9.32 -16.70
N THR A 139 0.76 9.96 -15.57
CA THR A 139 1.31 11.33 -15.53
C THR A 139 2.38 11.44 -14.43
N VAL A 140 3.41 12.26 -14.68
CA VAL A 140 4.46 12.60 -13.72
C VAL A 140 4.64 14.12 -13.64
N TYR A 141 4.70 14.65 -12.43
CA TYR A 141 5.00 16.05 -12.13
C TYR A 141 6.36 16.14 -11.43
N HIS A 142 7.29 16.89 -11.99
CA HIS A 142 8.58 17.19 -11.37
C HIS A 142 8.44 18.45 -10.52
N THR A 143 8.78 18.36 -9.24
CA THR A 143 8.60 19.47 -8.29
C THR A 143 9.67 19.44 -7.21
N ASN A 144 9.92 20.59 -6.58
CA ASN A 144 10.83 20.75 -5.44
C ASN A 144 10.21 20.34 -4.08
N SER A 145 8.91 20.00 -4.04
CA SER A 145 8.20 19.60 -2.83
C SER A 145 7.34 18.35 -3.07
N ALA A 146 7.93 17.29 -3.62
CA ALA A 146 7.19 16.10 -4.04
C ALA A 146 6.45 15.39 -2.89
N GLU A 147 7.04 15.38 -1.69
CA GLU A 147 6.42 14.81 -0.49
C GLU A 147 5.16 15.60 -0.07
N ASP A 148 5.25 16.93 -0.01
CA ASP A 148 4.12 17.80 0.35
C ASP A 148 2.97 17.67 -0.63
N VAL A 149 3.32 17.63 -1.92
CA VAL A 149 2.34 17.56 -2.99
C VAL A 149 1.59 16.21 -2.93
N GLU A 150 2.29 15.10 -2.75
CA GLU A 150 1.65 13.79 -2.58
C GLU A 150 0.71 13.77 -1.37
N LEU A 151 1.23 14.13 -0.20
CA LEU A 151 0.49 14.04 1.06
C LEU A 151 -0.80 14.86 1.01
N ARG A 152 -0.72 16.11 0.57
CA ARG A 152 -1.90 16.99 0.46
C ARG A 152 -2.85 16.54 -0.65
N SER A 153 -2.34 15.93 -1.72
CA SER A 153 -3.21 15.34 -2.75
C SER A 153 -4.02 14.16 -2.19
N HIS A 154 -3.43 13.36 -1.30
CA HIS A 154 -4.16 12.31 -0.60
C HIS A 154 -5.25 12.88 0.32
N GLU A 155 -5.00 14.01 0.98
CA GLU A 155 -6.00 14.71 1.80
C GLU A 155 -7.19 15.17 0.95
N VAL A 156 -6.93 15.78 -0.22
CA VAL A 156 -7.97 16.19 -1.19
C VAL A 156 -8.81 15.00 -1.65
N LEU A 157 -8.18 13.84 -1.89
CA LEU A 157 -8.84 12.63 -2.37
C LEU A 157 -9.30 11.67 -1.26
N SER A 158 -9.29 12.09 0.00
CA SER A 158 -9.57 11.21 1.14
C SER A 158 -10.93 10.50 1.07
N ASN A 159 -11.94 11.12 0.47
CA ASN A 159 -13.27 10.54 0.25
C ASN A 159 -13.29 9.43 -0.83
N TYR A 160 -12.28 9.37 -1.69
CA TYR A 160 -12.12 8.36 -2.75
C TYR A 160 -11.24 7.19 -2.32
N LEU A 161 -10.70 7.17 -1.09
CA LEU A 161 -9.77 6.15 -0.63
C LEU A 161 -10.38 4.74 -0.65
N ASP A 162 -9.78 3.83 -1.41
CA ASP A 162 -10.10 2.40 -1.44
C ASP A 162 -9.51 1.73 -0.20
N LYS A 163 -10.35 1.48 0.81
CA LYS A 163 -9.94 0.91 2.10
C LYS A 163 -9.71 -0.60 2.04
N ASP A 164 -10.10 -1.26 0.96
CA ASP A 164 -10.03 -2.71 0.83
C ASP A 164 -8.76 -3.14 0.07
N VAL A 165 -8.12 -2.24 -0.69
CA VAL A 165 -6.79 -2.51 -1.28
C VAL A 165 -5.74 -2.65 -0.16
N PRO A 166 -4.99 -3.77 -0.10
CA PRO A 166 -4.17 -4.06 1.07
C PRO A 166 -2.83 -3.29 1.09
N PHE A 167 -2.54 -2.39 0.15
CA PHE A 167 -1.27 -1.66 0.06
C PHE A 167 -1.45 -0.18 -0.30
N GLY A 168 -0.66 0.68 0.36
CA GLY A 168 -0.60 2.13 0.11
C GLY A 168 -1.96 2.83 0.16
N GLU A 169 -1.99 4.11 -0.20
CA GLU A 169 -3.23 4.74 -0.64
C GLU A 169 -3.48 4.45 -2.13
N VAL A 170 -4.68 3.95 -2.40
CA VAL A 170 -5.27 3.75 -3.73
C VAL A 170 -6.65 4.39 -3.70
N PHE A 171 -7.04 5.04 -4.80
CA PHE A 171 -8.26 5.84 -4.88
C PHE A 171 -9.19 5.29 -5.97
N ILE A 172 -10.48 5.25 -5.65
CA ILE A 172 -11.56 4.93 -6.59
C ILE A 172 -12.00 6.23 -7.27
N CYS A 173 -11.13 6.78 -8.12
CA CYS A 173 -11.39 7.97 -8.91
C CYS A 173 -10.82 7.84 -10.32
N SER A 174 -11.18 8.77 -11.19
CA SER A 174 -10.59 8.92 -12.51
C SER A 174 -9.20 9.56 -12.44
N VAL A 175 -8.39 9.34 -13.47
CA VAL A 175 -7.12 10.05 -13.62
C VAL A 175 -7.30 11.56 -13.64
N ALA A 176 -8.37 12.06 -14.28
CA ALA A 176 -8.65 13.50 -14.31
C ALA A 176 -8.85 14.09 -12.90
N GLU A 177 -9.58 13.39 -12.03
CA GLU A 177 -9.75 13.81 -10.63
C GLU A 177 -8.42 13.78 -9.86
N ALA A 178 -7.59 12.76 -10.08
CA ALA A 178 -6.28 12.68 -9.47
C ALA A 178 -5.32 13.78 -9.96
N MET A 179 -5.32 14.09 -11.25
CA MET A 179 -4.54 15.18 -11.83
C MET A 179 -5.00 16.53 -11.26
N ASN A 180 -6.31 16.78 -11.18
CA ASN A 180 -6.86 18.00 -10.60
C ASN A 180 -6.45 18.15 -9.13
N ALA A 181 -6.44 17.07 -8.35
CA ALA A 181 -5.95 17.11 -6.97
C ALA A 181 -4.47 17.50 -6.89
N VAL A 182 -3.60 16.91 -7.72
CA VAL A 182 -2.17 17.24 -7.75
C VAL A 182 -1.94 18.68 -8.19
N GLU A 183 -2.63 19.12 -9.25
CA GLU A 183 -2.49 20.48 -9.80
C GLU A 183 -3.02 21.55 -8.85
N LEU A 184 -4.13 21.29 -8.15
CA LEU A 184 -4.65 22.14 -7.09
C LEU A 184 -3.62 22.32 -5.96
N VAL A 185 -2.99 21.24 -5.52
CA VAL A 185 -1.99 21.28 -4.45
C VAL A 185 -0.72 21.99 -4.90
N LEU A 186 -0.27 21.77 -6.14
CA LEU A 186 0.85 22.49 -6.72
C LEU A 186 0.57 24.00 -6.78
N ASP A 187 -0.66 24.40 -7.14
CA ASP A 187 -1.09 25.80 -7.17
C ASP A 187 -1.10 26.42 -5.76
N GLN A 188 -1.67 25.72 -4.78
CA GLN A 188 -1.67 26.14 -3.37
C GLN A 188 -0.28 26.29 -2.74
N LEU A 189 0.74 25.71 -3.36
CA LEU A 189 2.14 25.80 -2.95
C LEU A 189 2.94 26.80 -3.81
N ASP A 190 2.30 27.50 -4.75
CA ASP A 190 2.95 28.37 -5.75
C ASP A 190 3.99 27.64 -6.63
N LEU A 191 3.79 26.33 -6.85
CA LEU A 191 4.71 25.46 -7.59
C LEU A 191 4.21 25.09 -8.99
N LEU A 192 2.93 25.30 -9.30
CA LEU A 192 2.31 24.79 -10.52
C LEU A 192 3.03 25.22 -11.80
N GLN A 193 3.40 26.50 -11.90
CA GLN A 193 4.08 27.04 -13.08
C GLN A 193 5.53 26.54 -13.22
N MET A 194 6.15 26.15 -12.10
CA MET A 194 7.52 25.63 -12.07
C MET A 194 7.56 24.11 -12.29
N ALA A 195 6.45 23.43 -12.05
CA ALA A 195 6.37 21.99 -12.15
C ALA A 195 6.41 21.55 -13.62
N LYS A 196 7.34 20.67 -13.97
CA LYS A 196 7.35 20.04 -15.31
C LYS A 196 6.38 18.86 -15.30
N LYS A 197 5.36 18.90 -16.13
CA LYS A 197 4.42 17.80 -16.36
C LYS A 197 4.86 16.94 -17.54
N GLU A 198 4.93 15.64 -17.33
CA GLU A 198 5.18 14.62 -18.35
C GLU A 198 3.99 13.66 -18.38
N VAL A 199 3.24 13.66 -19.49
CA VAL A 199 2.17 12.70 -19.73
C VAL A 199 2.76 11.56 -20.54
N LEU A 200 2.75 10.36 -19.96
CA LEU A 200 3.28 9.17 -20.62
C LEU A 200 2.13 8.47 -21.32
N SER A 201 2.06 8.64 -22.64
CA SER A 201 1.15 7.88 -23.50
C SER A 201 1.58 6.41 -23.49
N GLY A 202 0.79 5.57 -22.84
CA GLY A 202 0.90 4.11 -22.93
C GLY A 202 0.29 3.55 -24.21
#